data_AF-A0A7C6H278-F1
#
_entry.id   AF-A0A7C6H278-F1
#
_cell.length_a   1.000
_cell.length_b   1.000
_cell.length_c   1.000
_cell.angle_alpha   90.00
_cell.angle_beta   90.00
_cell.angle_gamma   90.00
#
_symmetry.space_group_name_H-M   'P 1'
#
loop_
_entity.id
_entity.type
_entity.pdbx_description
1 polymer ?
#
loop_
_entity_poly.entity_id
_entity_poly.type
_entity_poly.pdbx_seq_one_letter_code
_entity_poly.pdbx_strand_id
1 'polypeptide(L)'
;MKIKHKFSKIPNTGHLEIWLQRIAFTSLPDIKFDEPLCKIVSGEKASLWNIDWITDPKLKKAVNNSKIIDNKVLGEIESIIPVQEIELFIQRQIDS
;
A
#
# COMPACT_ATOMS: atom_id res chain seq x y z
N MET A 1 -0.92 13.55 10.42
CA MET A 1 -2.13 12.83 10.89
C MET A 1 -1.86 12.21 12.27
N LYS A 2 -2.69 12.49 13.28
CA LYS A 2 -2.51 11.95 14.66
C LYS A 2 -2.53 10.41 14.71
N ILE A 3 -3.33 9.78 13.86
CA ILE A 3 -3.46 8.32 13.76
C ILE A 3 -2.14 7.69 13.30
N LYS A 4 -1.54 8.12 12.18
CA LYS A 4 -0.22 7.63 11.73
C LYS A 4 0.82 7.65 12.86
N HIS A 5 0.92 8.77 13.58
CA HIS A 5 1.90 8.91 14.66
C HIS A 5 1.67 7.98 15.86
N LYS A 6 0.42 7.58 16.13
CA LYS A 6 0.14 6.57 17.15
C LYS A 6 0.64 5.19 16.73
N PHE A 7 0.46 4.84 15.46
CA PHE A 7 0.79 3.50 14.95
C PHE A 7 2.25 3.35 14.54
N SER A 8 3.00 4.44 14.31
CA SER A 8 4.42 4.37 13.96
C SER A 8 5.32 3.75 15.04
N LYS A 9 4.81 3.59 16.27
CA LYS A 9 5.53 2.94 17.39
C LYS A 9 5.27 1.43 17.48
N ILE A 10 4.35 0.90 16.67
CA ILE A 10 3.97 -0.51 16.67
C ILE A 10 4.65 -1.18 15.47
N PRO A 11 5.45 -2.24 15.67
CA PRO A 11 6.06 -2.97 14.56
C PRO A 11 4.99 -3.67 13.72
N ASN A 12 5.34 -4.04 12.48
CA ASN A 12 4.48 -4.80 11.55
C ASN A 12 3.16 -4.10 11.19
N THR A 13 3.18 -2.77 11.06
CA THR A 13 2.01 -1.95 10.71
C THR A 13 1.86 -1.66 9.21
N GLY A 14 2.66 -2.28 8.35
CA GLY A 14 2.63 -2.06 6.90
C GLY A 14 1.25 -2.22 6.27
N HIS A 15 0.49 -3.25 6.67
CA HIS A 15 -0.90 -3.44 6.21
C HIS A 15 -1.82 -2.28 6.59
N LEU A 16 -1.65 -1.73 7.79
CA LEU A 16 -2.41 -0.57 8.23
C LEU A 16 -1.99 0.68 7.45
N GLU A 17 -0.71 0.85 7.17
CA GLU A 17 -0.23 1.96 6.34
C GLU A 17 -0.80 1.92 4.93
N ILE A 18 -0.97 0.74 4.34
CA ILE A 18 -1.64 0.57 3.04
C ILE A 18 -3.10 1.06 3.11
N TRP A 19 -3.86 0.61 4.13
CA TRP A 19 -5.24 1.06 4.33
C TRP A 19 -5.33 2.57 4.58
N LEU A 20 -4.41 3.13 5.37
CA LEU A 20 -4.35 4.56 5.61
C LEU A 20 -3.99 5.34 4.34
N GLN A 21 -3.08 4.83 3.51
CA GLN A 21 -2.77 5.43 2.21
C GLN A 21 -4.00 5.40 1.31
N ARG A 22 -4.72 4.27 1.22
CA ARG A 22 -5.97 4.15 0.45
C ARG A 22 -6.99 5.21 0.83
N ILE A 23 -7.23 5.40 2.13
CA ILE A 23 -8.15 6.43 2.66
C ILE A 23 -7.66 7.85 2.35
N ALA A 24 -6.35 8.08 2.46
CA ALA A 24 -5.74 9.40 2.29
C ALA A 24 -5.46 9.76 0.82
N PHE A 25 -5.47 8.79 -0.10
CA PHE A 25 -4.90 8.92 -1.44
C PHE A 25 -5.44 10.10 -2.23
N THR A 26 -6.77 10.29 -2.23
CA THR A 26 -7.43 11.36 -2.98
C THR A 26 -7.43 12.71 -2.27
N SER A 27 -7.35 12.69 -0.94
CA SER A 27 -7.70 13.85 -0.10
C SER A 27 -6.49 14.47 0.59
N LEU A 28 -5.42 13.70 0.77
CA LEU A 28 -4.20 14.08 1.48
C LEU A 28 -2.95 13.47 0.80
N PRO A 29 -2.67 13.83 -0.47
CA PRO A 29 -1.62 13.19 -1.28
C PRO A 29 -0.20 13.38 -0.73
N ASP A 30 0.01 14.41 0.08
CA ASP A 30 1.31 14.72 0.68
C ASP A 30 1.67 13.84 1.90
N ILE A 31 0.75 12.98 2.35
CA ILE A 31 1.04 12.08 3.47
C ILE A 31 2.00 10.98 3.01
N LYS A 32 3.18 10.96 3.64
CA LYS A 32 4.18 9.91 3.44
C LYS A 32 3.91 8.72 4.33
N PHE A 33 4.27 7.54 3.87
CA PHE A 33 4.19 6.27 4.59
C PHE A 33 5.56 5.57 4.51
N ASP A 34 5.88 4.76 5.51
CA ASP A 34 7.18 4.09 5.61
C ASP A 34 7.18 2.74 4.88
N GLU A 35 6.00 2.12 4.75
CA GLU A 35 5.79 0.89 3.98
C GLU A 35 6.28 1.02 2.52
N PRO A 36 7.16 0.11 2.03
CA PRO A 36 7.74 0.20 0.69
C PRO A 36 6.70 0.25 -0.44
N LEU A 37 5.60 -0.49 -0.33
CA LEU A 37 4.55 -0.46 -1.34
C LEU A 37 3.90 0.93 -1.45
N CYS A 38 3.66 1.58 -0.30
CA CYS A 38 3.10 2.93 -0.27
C CYS A 38 4.03 3.94 -0.95
N LYS A 39 5.34 3.82 -0.73
CA LYS A 39 6.35 4.66 -1.41
C LYS A 39 6.29 4.50 -2.93
N ILE A 40 6.17 3.27 -3.43
CA ILE A 40 6.05 2.98 -4.86
C ILE A 40 4.77 3.61 -5.43
N VAL A 41 3.63 3.51 -4.73
CA VAL A 41 2.36 4.14 -5.11
C VAL A 41 2.50 5.67 -5.20
N SER A 42 3.25 6.28 -4.27
CA SER A 42 3.56 7.71 -4.28
C SER A 42 4.63 8.12 -5.33
N GLY A 43 5.12 7.18 -6.15
CA GLY A 43 6.13 7.42 -7.17
C GLY A 43 7.57 7.47 -6.66
N GLU A 44 7.80 7.14 -5.39
CA GLU A 44 9.14 7.04 -4.80
C GLU A 44 9.82 5.72 -5.19
N LYS A 45 11.15 5.73 -5.30
CA LYS A 45 11.92 4.49 -5.51
C LYS A 45 12.06 3.74 -4.19
N ALA A 46 11.48 2.55 -4.10
CA ALA A 46 11.67 1.63 -2.99
C ALA A 46 11.81 0.18 -3.47
N SER A 47 12.60 -0.61 -2.75
CA SER A 47 12.69 -2.05 -2.98
C SER A 47 11.55 -2.76 -2.25
N LEU A 48 10.61 -3.34 -2.99
CA LEU A 48 9.51 -4.11 -2.39
C LEU A 48 9.97 -5.47 -1.90
N TRP A 49 10.79 -6.16 -2.70
CA TRP A 49 11.22 -7.53 -2.46
C TRP A 49 12.66 -7.58 -1.99
N ASN A 50 12.95 -8.38 -0.98
CA ASN A 50 14.31 -8.81 -0.73
C ASN A 50 14.70 -9.90 -1.74
N ILE A 51 15.53 -9.52 -2.70
CA ILE A 51 16.03 -10.39 -3.78
C ILE A 51 17.55 -10.56 -3.72
N ASP A 52 18.15 -10.39 -2.54
CA ASP A 52 19.60 -10.51 -2.36
C ASP A 52 20.09 -11.94 -2.55
N TRP A 53 19.21 -12.91 -2.34
CA TRP A 53 19.48 -14.33 -2.57
C TRP A 53 19.52 -14.71 -4.06
N ILE A 54 19.05 -13.86 -4.98
CA ILE A 54 19.06 -14.14 -6.43
C ILE A 54 20.44 -13.85 -7.01
N THR A 55 21.11 -14.89 -7.50
CA THR A 55 22.43 -14.80 -8.13
C THR A 55 22.38 -14.44 -9.61
N ASP A 56 21.31 -14.82 -10.32
CA ASP A 56 21.14 -14.50 -11.75
C ASP A 56 20.78 -13.01 -11.94
N PRO A 57 21.65 -12.22 -12.62
CA PRO A 57 21.41 -10.79 -12.83
C PRO A 57 20.20 -10.48 -13.72
N LYS A 58 19.88 -11.36 -14.69
CA LYS A 58 18.72 -11.19 -15.58
C LYS A 58 17.44 -11.37 -14.79
N LEU A 59 17.38 -12.39 -13.93
CA LEU A 59 16.23 -12.62 -13.06
C LEU A 59 16.06 -11.47 -12.06
N LYS A 60 17.15 -11.04 -11.42
CA LYS A 60 17.14 -9.91 -10.48
C LYS A 60 16.60 -8.62 -11.13
N LYS A 61 17.00 -8.36 -12.38
CA LYS A 61 16.50 -7.23 -13.18
C LYS A 61 15.02 -7.38 -13.56
N ALA A 62 14.57 -8.57 -13.92
CA ALA A 62 13.18 -8.81 -14.28
C ALA A 62 12.24 -8.56 -13.09
N VAL A 63 12.61 -8.99 -11.88
CA VAL A 63 11.82 -8.75 -10.67
C VAL A 63 11.78 -7.26 -10.32
N ASN A 64 12.92 -6.57 -10.35
CA ASN A 64 12.98 -5.13 -10.05
C ASN A 64 12.20 -4.24 -11.04
N ASN A 65 12.12 -4.65 -12.32
CA ASN A 65 11.42 -3.89 -13.35
C ASN A 65 9.93 -4.24 -13.46
N SER A 66 9.44 -5.18 -12.65
CA SER A 66 8.02 -5.56 -12.68
C SER A 66 7.15 -4.36 -12.29
N LYS A 67 6.18 -4.03 -13.15
CA LYS A 67 5.17 -3.02 -12.83
C LYS A 67 4.15 -3.67 -11.91
N ILE A 68 4.18 -3.31 -10.63
CA ILE A 68 3.31 -3.88 -9.61
C ILE A 68 2.07 -3.01 -9.40
N ILE A 69 2.16 -1.72 -9.70
CA ILE A 69 1.06 -0.76 -9.55
C ILE A 69 0.30 -0.64 -10.87
N ASP A 70 -1.02 -0.86 -10.80
CA ASP A 70 -1.93 -0.52 -11.88
C ASP A 70 -2.34 0.96 -11.76
N ASN A 71 -1.66 1.81 -12.54
CA ASN A 71 -1.91 3.24 -12.55
C ASN A 71 -3.29 3.61 -13.13
N LYS A 72 -3.94 2.72 -13.90
CA LYS A 72 -5.29 2.98 -14.40
C LYS A 72 -6.29 2.88 -13.27
N VAL A 73 -6.25 1.77 -12.53
CA VAL A 73 -7.07 1.56 -11.33
C VAL A 73 -6.81 2.67 -10.30
N LEU A 74 -5.55 3.05 -10.11
CA LEU A 74 -5.18 4.14 -9.20
C LEU A 74 -5.79 5.49 -9.60
N GLY A 75 -5.94 5.76 -10.90
CA GLY A 75 -6.57 6.98 -11.41
C GLY A 75 -8.10 6.99 -11.32
N GLU A 76 -8.72 5.82 -11.18
CA GLU A 76 -10.17 5.64 -11.03
C GLU A 76 -10.62 5.64 -9.56
N ILE A 77 -9.67 5.75 -8.62
CA ILE A 77 -9.95 5.77 -7.19
C ILE A 77 -10.75 7.03 -6.81
N GLU A 78 -11.92 6.79 -6.24
CA GLU A 78 -12.76 7.82 -5.64
C GLU A 78 -12.39 8.09 -4.17
N SER A 79 -12.76 9.28 -3.68
CA SER A 79 -12.54 9.68 -2.27
C SER A 79 -13.48 8.97 -1.31
N ILE A 80 -14.60 8.44 -1.78
CA ILE A 80 -15.54 7.68 -0.97
C ILE A 80 -15.20 6.21 -1.16
N ILE A 81 -14.96 5.52 -0.04
CA ILE A 81 -14.70 4.08 -0.06
C ILE A 81 -16.02 3.36 -0.36
N PRO A 82 -16.11 2.59 -1.46
CA PRO A 82 -17.31 1.84 -1.79
C PRO A 82 -17.55 0.74 -0.75
N VAL A 83 -18.82 0.49 -0.43
CA VAL A 83 -19.22 -0.52 0.58
C VAL A 83 -18.67 -1.90 0.21
N GLN A 84 -18.60 -2.21 -1.09
CA GLN A 84 -18.08 -3.47 -1.63
C GLN A 84 -16.61 -3.72 -1.23
N GLU A 85 -15.80 -2.68 -1.01
CA GLU A 85 -14.40 -2.82 -0.57
C GLU A 85 -14.29 -3.34 0.87
N ILE A 86 -15.31 -3.11 1.69
CA ILE A 86 -15.33 -3.47 3.12
C ILE A 86 -16.40 -4.51 3.48
N GLU A 87 -17.20 -4.95 2.53
CA GLU A 87 -18.35 -5.84 2.71
C GLU A 87 -17.97 -7.13 3.46
N LEU A 88 -16.83 -7.73 3.11
CA LEU A 88 -16.31 -8.94 3.77
C LEU A 88 -16.05 -8.76 5.27
N PHE A 89 -15.71 -7.54 5.71
CA PHE A 89 -15.49 -7.24 7.11
C PHE A 89 -16.80 -6.99 7.85
N ILE A 90 -17.78 -6.35 7.19
CA ILE A 90 -19.12 -6.12 7.73
C ILE A 90 -19.84 -7.46 7.95
N GLN A 91 -19.82 -8.33 6.95
CA GLN A 91 -20.49 -9.64 7.03
C GLN A 91 -19.93 -10.48 8.19
N ARG A 92 -18.61 -10.53 8.34
CA ARG A 92 -17.96 -11.25 9.45
C ARG A 92 -18.31 -10.70 10.82
N GLN A 93 -18.58 -9.41 10.97
CA GLN A 93 -19.03 -8.83 12.23
C GLN A 93 -20.50 -9.14 12.54
N ILE A 94 -21.32 -9.36 11.52
CA ILE A 94 -22.73 -9.76 11.68
C ILE A 94 -22.83 -11.24 12.09
N ASP A 95 -21.92 -12.06 11.57
CA ASP A 95 -21.88 -13.51 11.81
C ASP A 95 -21.11 -13.92 13.09
N SER A 96 -20.51 -12.96 13.81
CA SER A 96 -19.75 -13.16 15.07
C SER A 96 -20.57 -12.77 16.30
#